data_AF-A6ZZ71-F1
#
_entry.id   AF-A6ZZ71-F1
#
_cell.length_a   1.000
_cell.length_b   1.000
_cell.length_c   1.000
_cell.angle_alpha   90.00
_cell.angle_beta   90.00
_cell.angle_gamma   90.00
#
_symmetry.space_group_name_H-M   'P 1'
#
loop_
_entity.id
_entity.type
_entity.pdbx_description
1 polymer ?
#
loop_
_entity_poly.entity_id
_entity_poly.type
_entity_poly.pdbx_seq_one_letter_code
_entity_poly.pdbx_strand_id
1 'polypeptide(L)'
;MSYNGIGLKSAKGSSTSGHVQRSLASNNRRRPQGSQQQRQQQQNAIKKASHDKASRLLAVQKQIETHMEKREIEVQVSELRDRLEEEETLSEEQIDKKCEALRAKLTNEWQEQQRMSSLYTPRKARLTEEQHRHE
;
A
#
# COMPACT_ATOMS: atom_id res chain seq x y z
N MET A 1 -57.18 -4.54 10.33
CA MET A 1 -55.84 -3.98 10.00
C MET A 1 -54.81 -5.05 10.34
N SER A 2 -53.81 -5.27 9.48
CA SER A 2 -52.72 -6.23 9.70
C SER A 2 -51.75 -5.71 10.76
N TYR A 3 -51.24 -6.58 11.64
CA TYR A 3 -50.34 -6.21 12.74
C TYR A 3 -48.90 -6.03 12.23
N ASN A 4 -48.23 -4.92 12.56
CA ASN A 4 -46.84 -4.62 12.15
C ASN A 4 -46.58 -4.77 10.63
N GLY A 5 -47.58 -4.49 9.79
CA GLY A 5 -47.46 -4.63 8.34
C GLY A 5 -47.32 -6.06 7.82
N ILE A 6 -47.53 -7.08 8.67
CA ILE A 6 -47.48 -8.50 8.32
C ILE A 6 -48.82 -9.19 8.62
N GLY A 7 -49.16 -10.24 7.86
CA GLY A 7 -50.40 -11.00 8.02
C GLY A 7 -51.51 -10.61 7.06
N LEU A 8 -52.73 -11.08 7.34
CA LEU A 8 -53.90 -10.87 6.49
C LEU A 8 -54.59 -9.53 6.77
N LYS A 9 -55.21 -8.95 5.74
CA LYS A 9 -56.00 -7.70 5.86
C LYS A 9 -57.27 -7.90 6.70
N SER A 10 -57.90 -9.07 6.57
CA SER A 10 -59.00 -9.60 7.38
C SER A 10 -59.02 -11.13 7.28
N ALA A 11 -59.52 -11.84 8.29
CA ALA A 11 -59.74 -13.29 8.21
C ALA A 11 -60.91 -13.68 7.28
N LYS A 12 -61.82 -12.71 6.99
CA LYS A 12 -62.94 -12.90 6.06
C LYS A 12 -62.43 -13.19 4.65
N GLY A 13 -62.90 -14.29 4.06
CA GLY A 13 -62.47 -14.74 2.73
C GLY A 13 -61.17 -15.54 2.71
N SER A 14 -60.50 -15.74 3.87
CA SER A 14 -59.32 -16.60 3.98
C SER A 14 -59.66 -18.05 4.36
N SER A 15 -60.91 -18.34 4.71
CA SER A 15 -61.39 -19.67 5.17
C SER A 15 -60.58 -20.29 6.32
N THR A 16 -59.83 -19.48 7.08
CA THR A 16 -59.02 -19.90 8.23
C THR A 16 -59.18 -18.89 9.37
N SER A 17 -58.60 -19.19 10.54
CA SER A 17 -58.62 -18.29 11.72
C SER A 17 -57.86 -16.99 11.53
N GLY A 18 -57.02 -16.87 10.50
CA GLY A 18 -56.13 -15.72 10.31
C GLY A 18 -55.03 -15.62 11.36
N HIS A 19 -54.72 -16.71 12.08
CA HIS A 19 -53.67 -16.74 13.08
C HIS A 19 -52.28 -16.62 12.43
N VAL A 20 -51.51 -15.60 12.83
CA VAL A 20 -50.17 -15.33 12.31
C VAL A 20 -49.14 -15.62 13.39
N GLN A 21 -48.26 -16.57 13.13
CA GLN A 21 -47.15 -16.90 14.01
C GLN A 21 -45.85 -16.28 13.50
N ARG A 22 -45.01 -15.82 14.43
CA ARG A 22 -43.64 -15.43 14.12
C ARG A 22 -42.85 -16.70 13.78
N SER A 23 -42.12 -16.69 12.67
CA SER A 23 -41.19 -17.78 12.34
C SER A 23 -40.02 -17.80 13.33
N LEU A 24 -39.72 -18.94 13.95
CA LEU A 24 -38.55 -19.09 14.83
C LEU A 24 -37.21 -18.98 14.05
N ALA A 25 -37.22 -19.31 12.76
CA ALA A 25 -36.06 -19.09 11.88
C ALA A 25 -35.75 -17.60 11.65
N SER A 26 -36.71 -16.68 11.89
CA SER A 26 -36.48 -15.23 11.79
C SER A 26 -35.48 -14.71 12.83
N ASN A 27 -35.27 -15.44 13.94
CA ASN A 27 -34.26 -15.12 14.94
C ASN A 27 -32.83 -15.33 14.38
N ASN A 28 -32.64 -16.31 13.49
CA ASN A 28 -31.36 -16.57 12.82
C ASN A 28 -31.03 -15.50 11.75
N ARG A 29 -32.04 -14.84 11.17
CA ARG A 29 -31.84 -13.72 10.23
C ARG A 29 -31.43 -12.41 10.90
N ARG A 30 -31.76 -12.22 12.18
CA ARG A 30 -31.32 -11.05 12.97
C ARG A 30 -29.95 -11.23 13.59
N ARG A 31 -29.41 -12.46 13.59
CA ARG A 31 -28.12 -12.82 14.18
C ARG A 31 -27.22 -13.65 13.24
N PRO A 32 -27.06 -13.28 11.94
CA PRO A 32 -26.11 -13.97 11.05
C PRO A 32 -24.64 -13.73 11.46
N GLN A 33 -24.42 -12.80 12.41
CA GLN A 33 -23.12 -12.33 12.81
C GLN A 33 -22.20 -13.49 13.24
N GLY A 34 -22.61 -14.46 14.06
CA GLY A 34 -21.68 -15.49 14.55
C GLY A 34 -21.06 -16.38 13.45
N SER A 35 -21.88 -17.04 12.62
CA SER A 35 -21.37 -18.02 11.64
C SER A 35 -20.89 -17.38 10.33
N GLN A 36 -21.50 -16.27 9.89
CA GLN A 36 -21.04 -15.58 8.69
C GLN A 36 -19.82 -14.70 8.95
N GLN A 37 -19.68 -14.10 10.14
CA GLN A 37 -18.44 -13.38 10.48
C GLN A 37 -17.26 -14.32 10.51
N GLN A 38 -17.37 -15.53 11.07
CA GLN A 38 -16.27 -16.50 11.06
C GLN A 38 -15.85 -16.86 9.63
N ARG A 39 -16.81 -17.07 8.72
CA ARG A 39 -16.51 -17.33 7.30
C ARG A 39 -15.84 -16.15 6.61
N GLN A 40 -16.27 -14.92 6.90
CA GLN A 40 -15.63 -13.70 6.39
C GLN A 40 -14.24 -13.49 6.99
N GLN A 41 -14.06 -13.76 8.28
CA GLN A 41 -12.78 -13.68 8.97
C GLN A 41 -11.78 -14.68 8.40
N GLN A 42 -12.19 -15.93 8.14
CA GLN A 42 -11.34 -16.92 7.48
C GLN A 42 -10.95 -16.50 6.05
N GLN A 43 -11.90 -16.01 5.25
CA GLN A 43 -11.59 -15.48 3.91
C GLN A 43 -10.64 -14.28 3.97
N ASN A 44 -10.82 -13.40 4.96
CA ASN A 44 -9.94 -12.24 5.16
C ASN A 44 -8.55 -12.66 5.67
N ALA A 45 -8.45 -13.69 6.50
CA ALA A 45 -7.18 -14.24 6.96
C ALA A 45 -6.38 -14.83 5.79
N ILE A 46 -7.03 -15.61 4.92
CA ILE A 46 -6.41 -16.17 3.70
C ILE A 46 -5.91 -15.03 2.78
N LYS A 47 -6.71 -13.98 2.57
CA LYS A 47 -6.32 -12.79 1.78
C LYS A 47 -5.25 -11.91 2.44
N LYS A 48 -5.00 -12.06 3.74
CA LYS A 48 -3.93 -11.36 4.47
C LYS A 48 -2.63 -12.17 4.45
N ALA A 49 -2.73 -13.50 4.44
CA ALA A 49 -1.60 -14.41 4.31
C ALA A 49 -0.99 -14.42 2.90
N SER A 50 -1.68 -13.88 1.88
CA SER A 50 -1.10 -13.72 0.54
C SER A 50 0.10 -12.76 0.59
N HIS A 51 1.29 -13.32 0.42
CA HIS A 51 2.61 -12.65 0.49
C HIS A 51 2.77 -11.49 -0.51
N ASP A 52 1.93 -11.47 -1.56
CA ASP A 52 1.97 -10.51 -2.67
C ASP A 52 1.72 -9.04 -2.26
N LYS A 53 1.04 -8.81 -1.14
CA LYS A 53 0.82 -7.43 -0.67
C LYS A 53 2.07 -6.84 -0.01
N ALA A 54 2.78 -7.64 0.77
CA ALA A 54 4.00 -7.18 1.44
C ALA A 54 5.12 -6.91 0.43
N SER A 55 5.31 -7.81 -0.55
CA SER A 55 6.32 -7.63 -1.60
C SER A 55 6.07 -6.38 -2.45
N ARG A 56 4.80 -6.10 -2.79
CA ARG A 56 4.42 -4.90 -3.55
C ARG A 56 4.67 -3.61 -2.77
N LEU A 57 4.34 -3.57 -1.48
CA LEU A 57 4.60 -2.40 -0.64
C LEU A 57 6.10 -2.13 -0.49
N LEU A 58 6.90 -3.18 -0.32
CA LEU A 58 8.37 -3.08 -0.27
C LEU A 58 8.95 -2.57 -1.60
N ALA A 59 8.41 -3.01 -2.74
CA ALA A 59 8.83 -2.52 -4.05
C ALA A 59 8.51 -1.01 -4.23
N VAL A 60 7.32 -0.57 -3.82
CA VAL A 60 6.94 0.85 -3.85
C VAL A 60 7.85 1.68 -2.94
N GLN A 61 8.14 1.19 -1.74
CA GLN A 61 9.02 1.87 -0.80
C GLN A 61 10.44 2.06 -1.39
N LYS A 62 11.00 1.01 -2.01
CA LYS A 62 12.29 1.11 -2.72
C LYS A 62 12.27 2.11 -3.87
N GLN A 63 11.18 2.16 -4.65
CA GLN A 63 11.05 3.15 -5.72
C GLN A 63 11.07 4.57 -5.16
N ILE A 64 10.33 4.83 -4.08
CA ILE A 64 10.31 6.13 -3.40
C ILE A 64 11.73 6.52 -2.97
N GLU A 65 12.45 5.61 -2.32
CA GLU A 65 13.84 5.84 -1.89
C GLU A 65 14.73 6.23 -3.07
N THR A 66 14.70 5.48 -4.18
CA THR A 66 15.51 5.82 -5.36
C THR A 66 15.15 7.16 -6.00
N HIS A 67 13.87 7.58 -5.93
CA HIS A 67 13.46 8.89 -6.41
C HIS A 67 13.93 10.02 -5.50
N MET A 68 13.94 9.80 -4.19
CA MET A 68 14.43 10.78 -3.21
C MET A 68 15.94 11.02 -3.38
N GLU A 69 16.73 9.95 -3.56
CA GLU A 69 18.18 10.05 -3.82
C GLU A 69 18.47 10.85 -5.10
N LYS A 70 17.76 10.57 -6.19
CA LYS A 70 17.92 11.33 -7.45
C LYS A 70 17.49 12.79 -7.31
N ARG A 71 16.42 13.04 -6.55
CA ARG A 71 15.95 14.41 -6.28
C ARG A 71 16.97 15.19 -5.48
N GLU A 72 17.64 14.56 -4.52
CA GLU A 72 18.69 15.19 -3.72
C GLU A 72 19.84 15.70 -4.61
N ILE A 73 20.24 14.92 -5.62
CA ILE A 73 21.23 15.36 -6.62
C ILE A 73 20.76 16.62 -7.35
N GLU A 74 19.52 16.63 -7.87
CA GLU A 74 18.99 17.79 -8.59
C GLU A 74 18.79 19.01 -7.68
N VAL A 75 18.45 18.81 -6.40
CA VAL A 75 18.39 19.89 -5.41
C VAL A 75 19.77 20.52 -5.21
N GLN A 76 20.83 19.71 -5.03
CA GLN A 76 22.18 20.23 -4.89
C GLN A 76 22.67 20.98 -6.14
N VAL A 77 22.27 20.52 -7.34
CA VAL A 77 22.56 21.22 -8.60
C VAL A 77 21.80 22.55 -8.68
N SER A 78 20.53 22.58 -8.27
CA SER A 78 19.73 23.81 -8.20
C SER A 78 20.34 24.81 -7.21
N GLU A 79 20.72 24.37 -6.01
CA GLU A 79 21.37 25.22 -5.00
C GLU A 79 22.72 25.76 -5.47
N LEU A 80 23.47 25.00 -6.29
CA LEU A 80 24.69 25.50 -6.90
C LEU A 80 24.36 26.57 -7.95
N ARG A 81 23.36 26.33 -8.79
CA ARG A 81 22.93 27.27 -9.81
C ARG A 81 22.51 28.60 -9.19
N ASP A 82 21.64 28.57 -8.19
CA ASP A 82 21.14 29.75 -7.49
C ASP A 82 22.31 30.59 -6.93
N ARG A 83 23.29 29.95 -6.28
CA ARG A 83 24.49 30.62 -5.77
C ARG A 83 25.34 31.26 -6.86
N LEU A 84 25.52 30.58 -8.00
CA LEU A 84 26.34 31.10 -9.10
C LEU A 84 25.63 32.24 -9.84
N GLU A 85 24.30 32.23 -9.90
CA GLU A 85 23.49 33.31 -10.47
C GLU A 85 23.53 34.57 -9.57
N GLU A 86 23.54 34.40 -8.24
CA GLU A 86 23.68 35.51 -7.27
C GLU A 86 25.06 36.20 -7.33
N GLU A 87 26.12 35.46 -7.66
CA GLU A 87 27.48 36.00 -7.70
C GLU A 87 27.76 36.94 -8.91
N GLU A 88 26.83 37.09 -9.87
CA GLU A 88 26.86 37.95 -11.09
C GLU A 88 28.15 37.95 -11.93
N THR A 89 29.12 37.10 -11.62
CA THR A 89 30.48 37.11 -12.19
C THR A 89 30.67 36.11 -13.32
N LEU A 90 29.75 35.17 -13.47
CA LEU A 90 29.81 34.11 -14.48
C LEU A 90 28.74 34.30 -15.55
N SER A 91 29.11 33.95 -16.79
CA SER A 91 28.15 33.82 -17.89
C SER A 91 27.27 32.57 -17.70
N GLU A 92 26.06 32.60 -18.27
CA GLU A 92 25.12 31.46 -18.25
C GLU A 92 25.79 30.14 -18.71
N GLU A 93 26.61 30.18 -19.76
CA GLU A 93 27.31 28.98 -20.26
C GLU A 93 28.32 28.41 -19.25
N GLN A 94 28.94 29.26 -18.44
CA GLN A 94 29.86 28.82 -17.38
C GLN A 94 29.10 28.25 -16.18
N ILE A 95 27.94 28.80 -15.86
CA ILE A 95 27.04 28.29 -14.81
C ILE A 95 26.55 26.90 -15.21
N ASP A 96 26.09 26.73 -16.45
CA ASP A 96 25.63 25.43 -16.97
C ASP A 96 26.74 24.38 -16.94
N LYS A 97 27.97 24.72 -17.36
CA LYS A 97 29.12 23.81 -17.29
C LYS A 97 29.44 23.37 -15.86
N LYS A 98 29.37 24.29 -14.89
CA LYS A 98 29.58 23.96 -13.46
C LYS A 98 28.47 23.06 -12.91
N CYS A 99 27.21 23.34 -13.27
CA CYS A 99 26.06 22.55 -12.87
C CYS A 99 26.11 21.14 -13.47
N GLU A 100 26.48 21.01 -14.75
CA GLU A 100 26.63 19.73 -15.42
C GLU A 100 27.79 18.91 -14.84
N ALA A 101 28.92 19.56 -14.53
CA ALA A 101 30.04 18.92 -13.84
C ALA A 101 29.63 18.39 -12.46
N LEU A 102 28.87 19.16 -11.68
CA LEU A 102 28.36 18.72 -10.38
C LEU A 102 27.37 17.55 -10.54
N ARG A 103 26.44 17.64 -11.48
CA ARG A 103 25.48 16.58 -11.78
C ARG A 103 26.21 15.28 -12.16
N ALA A 104 27.20 15.36 -13.05
CA ALA A 104 27.99 14.19 -13.46
C ALA A 104 28.76 13.57 -12.28
N LYS A 105 29.34 14.39 -11.41
CA LYS A 105 30.04 13.91 -10.21
C LYS A 105 29.11 13.15 -9.26
N LEU A 106 28.00 13.78 -8.86
CA LEU A 106 27.06 13.21 -7.89
C LEU A 106 26.36 11.96 -8.44
N THR A 107 26.01 11.96 -9.73
CA THR A 107 25.42 10.77 -10.37
C THR A 107 26.40 9.60 -10.43
N ASN A 108 27.69 9.85 -10.68
CA ASN A 108 28.72 8.82 -10.65
C ASN A 108 28.92 8.26 -9.23
N GLU A 109 29.01 9.12 -8.22
CA GLU A 109 29.11 8.71 -6.80
C GLU A 109 27.90 7.86 -6.39
N TRP A 110 26.69 8.26 -6.79
CA TRP A 110 25.48 7.49 -6.55
C TRP A 110 25.52 6.12 -7.25
N GLN A 111 25.95 6.06 -8.52
CA GLN A 111 26.09 4.80 -9.25
C GLN A 111 27.13 3.87 -8.60
N GLU A 112 28.25 4.41 -8.14
CA GLU A 112 29.27 3.65 -7.41
C GLU A 112 28.71 3.10 -6.10
N GLN A 113 27.97 3.91 -5.34
CA GLN A 113 27.30 3.45 -4.11
C GLN A 113 26.30 2.32 -4.40
N GLN A 114 25.48 2.45 -5.44
CA GLN A 114 24.54 1.40 -5.87
C GLN A 114 25.28 0.13 -6.32
N ARG A 115 26.41 0.27 -7.02
CA ARG A 115 27.26 -0.86 -7.39
C ARG A 115 27.82 -1.54 -6.14
N MET A 116 28.40 -0.78 -5.21
CA MET A 116 28.98 -1.33 -3.98
C MET A 116 27.93 -2.00 -3.08
N SER A 117 26.73 -1.42 -2.98
CA SER A 117 25.62 -2.02 -2.23
C SER A 117 25.17 -3.33 -2.86
N SER A 118 25.13 -3.41 -4.20
CA SER A 118 24.77 -4.64 -4.92
C SER A 118 25.80 -5.77 -4.76
N LEU A 119 27.09 -5.42 -4.64
CA LEU A 119 28.18 -6.39 -4.52
C LEU A 119 28.34 -6.92 -3.09
N TYR A 120 27.89 -6.17 -2.08
CA TYR A 120 28.05 -6.53 -0.67
C TYR A 120 26.72 -6.94 -0.03
N THR A 121 26.51 -8.25 0.12
CA THR A 121 25.41 -8.79 0.94
C THR A 121 25.90 -9.11 2.36
N PRO A 122 25.40 -8.42 3.41
CA PRO A 122 25.85 -8.66 4.78
C PRO A 122 25.53 -10.09 5.22
N ARG A 123 26.41 -10.67 6.04
CA ARG A 123 26.29 -12.07 6.51
C ARG A 123 24.94 -12.37 7.18
N LYS A 124 24.40 -11.40 7.94
CA LYS A 124 23.08 -11.52 8.59
C LYS A 124 21.95 -11.71 7.57
N ALA A 125 21.97 -10.97 6.46
CA ALA A 125 20.96 -11.09 5.40
C ALA A 125 21.03 -12.45 4.69
N ARG A 126 22.25 -12.98 4.47
CA ARG A 126 22.43 -14.33 3.91
C ARG A 126 21.86 -15.43 4.80
N LEU A 127 22.09 -15.34 6.12
CA LEU A 127 21.57 -16.31 7.09
C LEU A 127 20.04 -16.32 7.15
N THR A 128 19.39 -15.14 7.05
CA THR A 128 17.92 -15.06 7.04
C THR A 128 17.30 -15.64 5.78
N GLU A 129 17.94 -15.49 4.61
CA GLU A 129 17.48 -16.11 3.37
C GLU A 129 17.60 -17.65 3.38
N GLU A 130 18.63 -18.18 4.05
CA GLU A 130 18.79 -19.63 4.24
C GLU A 130 17.71 -20.21 5.15
N GLN A 131 17.34 -19.51 6.22
CA GLN A 131 16.26 -19.93 7.13
C GLN A 131 14.91 -19.98 6.43
N HIS A 132 14.58 -18.97 5.63
CA HIS A 132 13.33 -18.94 4.86
C HIS A 132 13.26 -19.93 3.70
N ARG A 133 14.40 -20.47 3.22
CA ARG A 133 14.40 -21.51 2.16
C ARG A 133 14.10 -22.91 2.68
N HIS A 134 14.18 -23.12 3.99
CA HIS A 134 13.98 -24.42 4.64
C HIS A 134 12.62 -24.57 5.34
N GLU A 135 11.80 -23.52 5.38
CA GLU A 135 10.39 -23.54 5.79
C GLU A 135 9.46 -23.66 4.57
#